data_AF-A0A7Y9GFZ0-F1
#
_entry.id   AF-A0A7Y9GFZ0-F1
#
_cell.length_a   1.000
_cell.length_b   1.000
_cell.length_c   1.000
_cell.angle_alpha   90.00
_cell.angle_beta   90.00
_cell.angle_gamma   90.00
#
_symmetry.space_group_name_H-M   'P 1'
#
loop_
_entity.id
_entity.type
_entity.pdbx_description
1 polymer ?
#
loop_
_entity_poly.entity_id
_entity_poly.type
_entity_poly.pdbx_seq_one_letter_code
_entity_poly.pdbx_strand_id
1 'polypeptide(L)'
;MPVPLLTEISWAGSALRLAGTLEPDGAVCEIELLLRERDGDGLVRVPASASKRGGRVAFEAEVDVATLAGGQPLPGGLWDVSLSVGAPMEISVVPLGPGRAPGLDASPLRRFLPDSCTVITYFGAGGALVIDVGGRPHVAGSVAADTLSWNEEREEVVVTGHLDLRRNGRPISGTLLMTERGSRHVYEVIAMLEERPYRLGYRAVVPATRAFIDNPLPRGTWDVSLCLGFSGMHRELLLLAPDEPVDVQVWRRLRHVRVVSSAAPGPLTITVGRV
;
A
#
# COMPACT_ATOMS: atom_id res chain seq x y z
N MET A 1 -3.39 -15.52 -22.78
CA MET A 1 -3.11 -14.09 -23.04
C MET A 1 -1.63 -13.85 -22.88
N PRO A 2 -1.02 -13.00 -23.72
CA PRO A 2 0.42 -12.71 -23.64
C PRO A 2 0.76 -12.02 -22.32
N VAL A 3 1.87 -12.42 -21.69
CA VAL A 3 2.36 -11.79 -20.46
C VAL A 3 3.32 -10.68 -20.85
N PRO A 4 3.02 -9.41 -20.55
CA PRO A 4 3.93 -8.31 -20.86
C PRO A 4 5.17 -8.38 -19.95
N LEU A 5 6.33 -8.21 -20.55
CA LEU A 5 7.62 -8.07 -19.88
C LEU A 5 8.02 -6.60 -19.89
N LEU A 6 7.95 -5.93 -18.73
CA LEU A 6 8.41 -4.55 -18.56
C LEU A 6 9.95 -4.52 -18.53
N THR A 7 10.55 -3.70 -19.37
CA THR A 7 12.01 -3.59 -19.54
C THR A 7 12.58 -2.24 -19.15
N GLU A 8 11.75 -1.18 -19.12
CA GLU A 8 12.17 0.15 -18.70
C GLU A 8 11.05 0.85 -17.92
N ILE A 9 11.46 1.59 -16.89
CA ILE A 9 10.62 2.53 -16.18
C ILE A 9 11.48 3.71 -15.73
N SER A 10 11.12 4.94 -16.13
CA SER A 10 11.89 6.13 -15.79
C SER A 10 11.05 7.40 -15.84
N TRP A 11 11.50 8.45 -15.15
CA TRP A 11 10.90 9.78 -15.25
C TRP A 11 11.65 10.65 -16.25
N ALA A 12 10.92 11.32 -17.13
CA ALA A 12 11.40 12.40 -18.00
C ALA A 12 10.53 13.64 -17.78
N GLY A 13 10.98 14.58 -16.93
CA GLY A 13 10.13 15.71 -16.53
C GLY A 13 8.94 15.24 -15.67
N SER A 14 7.70 15.55 -16.08
CA SER A 14 6.47 15.01 -15.49
C SER A 14 5.97 13.73 -16.17
N ALA A 15 6.66 13.27 -17.22
CA ALA A 15 6.31 12.08 -17.95
C ALA A 15 6.95 10.83 -17.34
N LEU A 16 6.13 9.84 -16.98
CA LEU A 16 6.57 8.49 -16.69
C LEU A 16 6.71 7.72 -18.01
N ARG A 17 7.93 7.32 -18.33
CA ARG A 17 8.24 6.50 -19.51
C ARG A 17 8.23 5.03 -19.12
N LEU A 18 7.54 4.24 -19.95
CA LEU A 18 7.40 2.81 -19.80
C LEU A 18 7.75 2.14 -21.13
N ALA A 19 8.61 1.14 -21.08
CA ALA A 19 8.90 0.31 -22.25
C ALA A 19 8.92 -1.17 -21.88
N GLY A 20 8.56 -2.02 -22.82
CA GLY A 20 8.54 -3.45 -22.61
C GLY A 20 8.38 -4.25 -23.89
N THR A 21 8.22 -5.56 -23.71
CA THR A 21 7.91 -6.48 -24.80
C THR A 21 6.74 -7.36 -24.45
N LEU A 22 5.97 -7.77 -25.46
CA LEU A 22 5.03 -8.87 -25.39
C LEU A 22 5.36 -9.89 -26.47
N GLU A 23 5.02 -11.14 -26.21
CA GLU A 23 5.03 -12.19 -27.22
C GLU A 23 3.69 -12.13 -27.95
N PRO A 24 3.64 -11.64 -29.20
CA PRO A 24 2.38 -11.49 -29.91
C PRO A 24 1.84 -12.88 -30.30
N ASP A 25 0.53 -13.03 -30.27
CA ASP A 25 -0.16 -14.10 -30.97
C ASP A 25 -0.54 -13.59 -32.38
N GLY A 26 0.46 -13.49 -33.27
CA GLY A 26 0.26 -13.05 -34.66
C GLY A 26 0.77 -11.64 -35.02
N ALA A 27 -0.10 -10.80 -35.60
CA ALA A 27 0.24 -9.48 -36.13
C ALA A 27 0.53 -8.44 -35.02
N VAL A 28 1.12 -7.29 -35.38
CA VAL A 28 1.28 -6.17 -34.43
C VAL A 28 -0.11 -5.63 -34.11
N CYS A 29 -0.55 -5.84 -32.88
CA CYS A 29 -1.79 -5.30 -32.36
C CYS A 29 -1.59 -3.85 -31.91
N GLU A 30 -2.65 -3.04 -31.99
CA GLU A 30 -2.71 -1.76 -31.27
C GLU A 30 -2.56 -2.01 -29.75
N ILE A 31 -1.91 -1.07 -29.05
CA ILE A 31 -1.60 -1.18 -27.63
C ILE A 31 -1.90 0.15 -26.94
N GLU A 32 -2.54 0.07 -25.78
CA GLU A 32 -2.76 1.23 -24.91
C GLU A 32 -2.38 0.88 -23.47
N LEU A 33 -1.93 1.86 -22.71
CA LEU A 33 -1.95 1.77 -21.25
C LEU A 33 -3.31 2.21 -20.73
N LEU A 34 -3.83 1.42 -19.80
CA LEU A 34 -5.02 1.74 -19.01
C LEU A 34 -4.58 2.06 -17.59
N LEU A 35 -4.86 3.28 -17.14
CA LEU A 35 -4.69 3.70 -15.76
C LEU A 35 -6.08 3.72 -15.14
N ARG A 36 -6.32 2.82 -14.20
CA ARG A 36 -7.60 2.70 -13.49
C ARG A 36 -7.44 3.15 -12.06
N GLU A 37 -8.27 4.09 -11.63
CA GLU A 37 -8.34 4.49 -10.22
C GLU A 37 -8.84 3.30 -9.38
N ARG A 38 -8.15 3.00 -8.28
CA ARG A 38 -8.46 1.81 -7.47
C ARG A 38 -9.74 1.99 -6.65
N ASP A 39 -9.93 3.17 -6.09
CA ASP A 39 -11.03 3.48 -5.15
C ASP A 39 -12.14 4.32 -5.80
N GLY A 40 -12.11 4.48 -7.13
CA GLY A 40 -13.05 5.30 -7.89
C GLY A 40 -13.30 4.75 -9.28
N ASP A 41 -14.03 5.52 -10.08
CA ASP A 41 -14.39 5.15 -11.46
C ASP A 41 -13.45 5.78 -12.50
N GLY A 42 -12.36 6.41 -12.06
CA GLY A 42 -11.37 7.03 -12.92
C GLY A 42 -10.74 6.02 -13.90
N LEU A 43 -10.78 6.34 -15.20
CA LEU A 43 -10.09 5.59 -16.24
C LEU A 43 -9.42 6.54 -17.21
N VAL A 44 -8.11 6.42 -17.34
CA VAL A 44 -7.31 7.14 -18.34
C VAL A 44 -6.70 6.14 -19.31
N ARG A 45 -6.87 6.42 -20.61
CA ARG A 45 -6.22 5.66 -21.69
C ARG A 45 -5.04 6.47 -22.21
N VAL A 46 -3.88 5.84 -22.26
CA VAL A 46 -2.65 6.45 -22.76
C VAL A 46 -2.17 5.65 -23.97
N PRO A 47 -2.04 6.28 -25.15
CA PRO A 47 -1.52 5.59 -26.33
C PRO A 47 -0.13 5.02 -26.09
N ALA A 48 0.11 3.80 -26.60
CA ALA A 48 1.44 3.22 -26.66
C ALA A 48 1.86 3.04 -28.13
N SER A 49 3.13 3.31 -28.42
CA SER A 49 3.71 2.89 -29.69
C SER A 49 4.03 1.40 -29.64
N ALA A 50 3.86 0.70 -30.76
CA ALA A 50 4.12 -0.73 -30.87
C ALA A 50 4.94 -1.02 -32.14
N SER A 51 6.00 -1.81 -32.00
CA SER A 51 6.85 -2.21 -33.14
C SER A 51 7.31 -3.65 -33.02
N LYS A 52 7.42 -4.36 -34.14
CA LYS A 52 7.90 -5.76 -34.14
C LYS A 52 9.43 -5.78 -34.17
N ARG A 53 10.05 -6.43 -33.18
CA ARG A 53 11.51 -6.59 -33.07
C ARG A 53 11.85 -8.01 -32.63
N GLY A 54 12.62 -8.74 -33.46
CA GLY A 54 13.14 -10.07 -33.10
C GLY A 54 12.06 -11.09 -32.71
N GLY A 55 10.91 -11.08 -33.39
CA GLY A 55 9.79 -11.99 -33.11
C GLY A 55 8.89 -11.58 -31.94
N ARG A 56 9.21 -10.49 -31.24
CA ARG A 56 8.39 -9.89 -30.17
C ARG A 56 7.81 -8.55 -30.61
N VAL A 57 6.78 -8.07 -29.93
CA VAL A 57 6.30 -6.69 -30.07
C VAL A 57 6.87 -5.88 -28.92
N ALA A 58 7.71 -4.91 -29.24
CA ALA A 58 8.15 -3.88 -28.31
C ALA A 58 7.06 -2.82 -28.21
N PHE A 59 6.80 -2.35 -27.00
CA PHE A 59 5.90 -1.22 -26.76
C PHE A 59 6.61 -0.14 -25.96
N GLU A 60 6.23 1.12 -26.21
CA GLU A 60 6.68 2.29 -25.47
C GLU A 60 5.49 3.21 -25.21
N ALA A 61 5.37 3.73 -24.00
CA ALA A 61 4.32 4.64 -23.61
C ALA A 61 4.86 5.73 -22.68
N GLU A 62 4.27 6.91 -22.78
CA GLU A 62 4.62 8.08 -21.97
C GLU A 62 3.36 8.59 -21.27
N VAL A 63 3.36 8.55 -19.94
CA VAL A 63 2.27 9.03 -19.09
C VAL A 63 2.70 10.36 -18.48
N ASP A 64 2.32 11.48 -19.10
CA ASP A 64 2.52 12.80 -18.49
C ASP A 64 1.48 13.05 -17.41
N VAL A 65 1.87 12.85 -16.15
CA VAL A 65 0.94 12.98 -15.00
C VAL A 65 0.56 14.44 -14.70
N ALA A 66 1.27 15.43 -15.27
CA ALA A 66 0.91 16.84 -15.14
C ALA A 66 -0.12 17.27 -16.20
N THR A 67 -0.16 16.60 -17.35
CA THR A 67 -1.04 16.96 -18.48
C THR A 67 -1.51 15.71 -19.22
N LEU A 68 -2.50 15.01 -18.66
CA LEU A 68 -3.12 13.84 -19.31
C LEU A 68 -4.15 14.25 -20.38
N ALA A 69 -4.77 13.27 -21.02
CA ALA A 69 -5.83 13.45 -22.02
C ALA A 69 -6.91 14.43 -21.52
N GLY A 70 -7.01 15.60 -22.17
CA GLY A 70 -7.85 16.72 -21.74
C GLY A 70 -7.09 17.89 -21.11
N GLY A 71 -5.75 17.80 -20.99
CA GLY A 71 -4.88 18.87 -20.52
C GLY A 71 -4.85 19.06 -19.01
N GLN A 72 -5.46 18.15 -18.24
CA GLN A 72 -5.52 18.21 -16.78
C GLN A 72 -4.54 17.22 -16.13
N PRO A 73 -4.01 17.54 -14.94
CA PRO A 73 -3.19 16.59 -14.18
C PRO A 73 -3.94 15.31 -13.83
N LEU A 74 -3.21 14.22 -13.62
CA LEU A 74 -3.78 12.99 -13.06
C LEU A 74 -4.36 13.31 -11.67
N PRO A 75 -5.64 12.99 -11.39
CA PRO A 75 -6.22 13.27 -10.09
C PRO A 75 -5.50 12.54 -8.96
N GLY A 76 -5.50 13.16 -7.78
CA GLY A 76 -4.94 12.56 -6.57
C GLY A 76 -5.65 11.27 -6.19
N GLY A 77 -4.89 10.19 -5.99
CA GLY A 77 -5.41 8.85 -5.78
C GLY A 77 -4.42 7.78 -6.19
N LEU A 78 -4.88 6.53 -6.15
CA LEU A 78 -4.09 5.36 -6.50
C LEU A 78 -4.54 4.78 -7.84
N TRP A 79 -3.59 4.62 -8.76
CA TRP A 79 -3.87 4.24 -10.14
C TRP A 79 -3.15 2.94 -10.50
N ASP A 80 -3.93 1.92 -10.83
CA ASP A 80 -3.45 0.63 -11.34
C ASP A 80 -3.12 0.73 -12.82
N VAL A 81 -1.90 0.29 -13.20
CA VAL A 81 -1.43 0.34 -14.60
C VAL A 81 -1.56 -1.02 -15.25
N SER A 82 -2.33 -1.08 -16.33
CA SER A 82 -2.52 -2.27 -17.16
C SER A 82 -2.22 -1.97 -18.62
N LEU A 83 -1.90 -3.01 -19.39
CA LEU A 83 -1.75 -2.96 -20.84
C LEU A 83 -3.04 -3.51 -21.47
N SER A 84 -3.63 -2.75 -22.38
CA SER A 84 -4.62 -3.28 -23.32
C SER A 84 -3.95 -3.65 -24.63
N VAL A 85 -4.25 -4.84 -25.15
CA VAL A 85 -3.62 -5.38 -26.35
C VAL A 85 -4.68 -5.83 -27.35
N GLY A 86 -4.67 -5.21 -28.53
CA GLY A 86 -5.52 -5.58 -29.66
C GLY A 86 -6.94 -5.07 -29.56
N ALA A 87 -7.59 -5.02 -30.73
CA ALA A 87 -8.97 -4.57 -30.84
C ALA A 87 -9.95 -5.74 -30.61
N PRO A 88 -11.05 -5.51 -29.88
CA PRO A 88 -11.37 -4.27 -29.15
C PRO A 88 -10.58 -4.17 -27.81
N MET A 89 -10.16 -2.94 -27.48
CA MET A 89 -9.24 -2.55 -26.38
C MET A 89 -9.74 -2.87 -24.95
N GLU A 90 -10.81 -3.62 -24.80
CA GLU A 90 -11.44 -3.90 -23.51
C GLU A 90 -11.46 -5.40 -23.20
N ILE A 91 -11.12 -6.24 -24.19
CA ILE A 91 -11.20 -7.70 -24.05
C ILE A 91 -9.89 -8.29 -23.52
N SER A 92 -8.74 -7.74 -23.91
CA SER A 92 -7.42 -8.27 -23.51
C SER A 92 -6.65 -7.24 -22.71
N VAL A 93 -7.06 -7.07 -21.46
CA VAL A 93 -6.39 -6.21 -20.47
C VAL A 93 -5.56 -7.08 -19.53
N VAL A 94 -4.27 -6.77 -19.43
CA VAL A 94 -3.32 -7.50 -18.58
C VAL A 94 -2.58 -6.53 -17.65
N PRO A 95 -2.40 -6.86 -16.36
CA PRO A 95 -1.67 -5.98 -15.44
C PRO A 95 -0.22 -5.85 -15.90
N LEU A 96 0.29 -4.62 -15.91
CA LEU A 96 1.69 -4.35 -16.21
C LEU A 96 2.51 -4.49 -14.93
N GLY A 97 3.70 -5.10 -15.00
CA GLY A 97 4.61 -5.21 -13.86
C GLY A 97 4.86 -6.62 -13.31
N PRO A 98 3.94 -7.62 -13.33
CA PRO A 98 4.29 -8.96 -12.84
C PRO A 98 5.44 -9.61 -13.62
N GLY A 99 5.50 -9.40 -14.95
CA GLY A 99 6.66 -9.72 -15.78
C GLY A 99 7.62 -8.54 -15.85
N ARG A 100 8.85 -8.69 -15.35
CA ARG A 100 9.93 -7.69 -15.42
C ARG A 100 11.23 -8.29 -15.91
N ALA A 101 12.01 -7.50 -16.63
CA ALA A 101 13.39 -7.84 -16.94
C ALA A 101 14.20 -8.02 -15.63
N PRO A 102 15.11 -9.01 -15.53
CA PRO A 102 15.88 -9.29 -14.31
C PRO A 102 16.74 -8.12 -13.79
N GLY A 103 17.07 -7.14 -14.64
CA GLY A 103 17.85 -5.95 -14.28
C GLY A 103 17.02 -4.69 -14.08
N LEU A 104 15.68 -4.77 -14.14
CA LEU A 104 14.83 -3.61 -13.90
C LEU A 104 14.86 -3.23 -12.43
N ASP A 105 15.20 -1.98 -12.11
CA ASP A 105 15.12 -1.47 -10.75
C ASP A 105 13.65 -1.45 -10.29
N ALA A 106 13.37 -2.18 -9.22
CA ALA A 106 12.04 -2.30 -8.63
C ALA A 106 11.80 -1.29 -7.50
N SER A 107 12.78 -0.42 -7.22
CA SER A 107 12.69 0.62 -6.22
C SER A 107 11.61 1.64 -6.59
N PRO A 108 10.84 2.17 -5.61
CA PRO A 108 9.88 3.22 -5.88
C PRO A 108 10.53 4.44 -6.54
N LEU A 109 9.94 4.90 -7.64
CA LEU A 109 10.37 6.08 -8.38
C LEU A 109 9.52 7.27 -8.00
N ARG A 110 10.12 8.24 -7.32
CA ARG A 110 9.45 9.45 -6.86
C ARG A 110 9.66 10.62 -7.81
N ARG A 111 8.60 11.40 -7.99
CA ARG A 111 8.63 12.70 -8.67
C ARG A 111 7.81 13.73 -7.90
N PHE A 112 8.22 14.99 -7.98
CA PHE A 112 7.45 16.13 -7.51
C PHE A 112 6.99 16.94 -8.71
N LEU A 113 5.69 17.24 -8.75
CA LEU A 113 5.10 18.12 -9.76
C LEU A 113 5.25 19.59 -9.33
N PRO A 114 5.07 20.55 -10.28
CA PRO A 114 5.25 21.98 -9.99
C PRO A 114 4.37 22.53 -8.86
N ASP A 115 3.22 21.92 -8.60
CA ASP A 115 2.29 22.26 -7.51
C ASP A 115 2.67 21.61 -6.16
N SER A 116 3.86 21.02 -6.07
CA SER A 116 4.32 20.21 -4.93
C SER A 116 3.56 18.90 -4.71
N CYS A 117 2.70 18.48 -5.65
CA CYS A 117 2.10 17.16 -5.62
C CYS A 117 3.20 16.10 -5.78
N THR A 118 3.26 15.15 -4.84
CA THR A 118 4.18 14.01 -4.94
C THR A 118 3.53 12.92 -5.77
N VAL A 119 4.24 12.41 -6.77
CA VAL A 119 3.84 11.25 -7.54
C VAL A 119 4.87 10.15 -7.35
N ILE A 120 4.40 8.94 -7.05
CA ILE A 120 5.26 7.80 -6.77
C ILE A 120 4.82 6.64 -7.61
N THR A 121 5.75 6.07 -8.37
CA THR A 121 5.50 4.88 -9.16
C THR A 121 6.24 3.70 -8.54
N TYR A 122 5.53 2.60 -8.32
CA TYR A 122 6.09 1.44 -7.63
C TYR A 122 5.36 0.14 -8.00
N PHE A 123 5.94 -0.99 -7.60
CA PHE A 123 5.30 -2.29 -7.72
C PHE A 123 4.55 -2.66 -6.43
N GLY A 124 3.26 -2.95 -6.55
CA GLY A 124 2.39 -3.37 -5.45
C GLY A 124 2.67 -4.80 -4.98
N ALA A 125 1.95 -5.26 -3.95
CA ALA A 125 2.14 -6.60 -3.38
C ALA A 125 1.90 -7.74 -4.38
N GLY A 126 1.00 -7.54 -5.35
CA GLY A 126 0.76 -8.47 -6.47
C GLY A 126 1.77 -8.34 -7.62
N GLY A 127 2.79 -7.49 -7.47
CA GLY A 127 3.80 -7.21 -8.51
C GLY A 127 3.33 -6.26 -9.61
N ALA A 128 2.05 -5.88 -9.65
CA ALA A 128 1.52 -4.90 -10.60
C ALA A 128 2.10 -3.50 -10.36
N LEU A 129 2.27 -2.74 -11.44
CA LEU A 129 2.72 -1.36 -11.44
C LEU A 129 1.58 -0.42 -11.01
N VAL A 130 1.91 0.49 -10.12
CA VAL A 130 0.97 1.43 -9.50
C VAL A 130 1.55 2.84 -9.54
N ILE A 131 0.71 3.84 -9.79
CA ILE A 131 1.02 5.27 -9.67
C ILE A 131 0.18 5.85 -8.52
N ASP A 132 0.85 6.35 -7.48
CA ASP A 132 0.25 7.07 -6.36
C ASP A 132 0.44 8.57 -6.57
N VAL A 133 -0.66 9.32 -6.63
CA VAL A 133 -0.68 10.76 -6.80
C VAL A 133 -1.17 11.42 -5.51
N GLY A 134 -0.33 12.26 -4.93
CA GLY A 134 -0.63 13.04 -3.72
C GLY A 134 -0.28 12.31 -2.42
N GLY A 135 0.11 11.03 -2.46
CA GLY A 135 0.66 10.31 -1.30
C GLY A 135 -0.32 10.18 -0.13
N ARG A 136 -1.63 10.19 -0.41
CA ARG A 136 -2.65 9.97 0.61
C ARG A 136 -2.51 8.53 1.13
N PRO A 137 -2.54 8.32 2.45
CA PRO A 137 -2.58 6.97 3.00
C PRO A 137 -3.75 6.20 2.39
N HIS A 138 -3.47 5.01 1.90
CA HIS A 138 -4.45 4.10 1.32
C HIS A 138 -4.15 2.69 1.82
N VAL A 139 -5.21 1.89 1.97
CA VAL A 139 -5.08 0.50 2.40
C VAL A 139 -4.39 -0.31 1.30
N ALA A 140 -3.15 -0.69 1.54
CA ALA A 140 -2.28 -1.43 0.64
C ALA A 140 -2.39 -2.96 0.81
N GLY A 141 -3.44 -3.42 1.50
CA GLY A 141 -3.72 -4.82 1.77
C GLY A 141 -3.94 -5.08 3.26
N SER A 142 -3.81 -6.34 3.65
CA SER A 142 -3.88 -6.76 5.05
C SER A 142 -2.68 -7.61 5.44
N VAL A 143 -2.38 -7.61 6.74
CA VAL A 143 -1.37 -8.47 7.35
C VAL A 143 -1.88 -8.97 8.69
N ALA A 144 -1.67 -10.25 9.00
CA ALA A 144 -2.03 -10.79 10.30
C ALA A 144 -1.01 -10.36 11.36
N ALA A 145 -1.50 -9.95 12.53
CA ALA A 145 -0.66 -9.91 13.72
C ALA A 145 -0.30 -11.35 14.13
N ASP A 146 0.95 -11.55 14.55
CA ASP A 146 1.39 -12.86 15.05
C ASP A 146 0.84 -13.08 16.47
N THR A 147 0.93 -12.05 17.31
CA THR A 147 0.47 -12.12 18.69
C THR A 147 -0.06 -10.77 19.17
N LEU A 148 -1.00 -10.85 20.11
CA LEU A 148 -1.49 -9.75 20.91
C LEU A 148 -1.37 -10.16 22.38
N SER A 149 -0.71 -9.35 23.20
CA SER A 149 -0.53 -9.68 24.61
C SER A 149 -0.71 -8.49 25.52
N TRP A 150 -1.08 -8.78 26.77
CA TRP A 150 -1.15 -7.81 27.83
C TRP A 150 0.16 -7.81 28.64
N ASN A 151 0.75 -6.64 28.81
CA ASN A 151 1.86 -6.43 29.74
C ASN A 151 1.31 -5.93 31.07
N GLU A 152 1.24 -6.81 32.08
CA GLU A 152 0.72 -6.46 33.41
C GLU A 152 1.56 -5.41 34.14
N GLU A 153 2.90 -5.46 34.01
CA GLU A 153 3.79 -4.55 34.73
C GLU A 153 3.65 -3.09 34.26
N ARG A 154 3.36 -2.92 32.97
CA ARG A 154 3.28 -1.60 32.34
C ARG A 154 1.86 -1.18 31.97
N GLU A 155 0.91 -2.10 32.09
CA GLU A 155 -0.47 -1.94 31.69
C GLU A 155 -0.64 -1.49 30.23
N GLU A 156 0.01 -2.24 29.33
CA GLU A 156 0.10 -1.96 27.90
C GLU A 156 -0.38 -3.16 27.07
N VAL A 157 -1.03 -2.89 25.94
CA VAL A 157 -1.28 -3.90 24.91
C VAL A 157 -0.08 -3.94 23.97
N VAL A 158 0.54 -5.10 23.81
CA VAL A 158 1.66 -5.32 22.91
C VAL A 158 1.16 -6.02 21.66
N VAL A 159 1.36 -5.40 20.50
CA VAL A 159 1.02 -5.94 19.19
C VAL A 159 2.32 -6.31 18.49
N THR A 160 2.44 -7.56 18.03
CA THR A 160 3.60 -7.98 17.24
C THR A 160 3.18 -8.74 15.99
N GLY A 161 4.04 -8.70 14.98
CA GLY A 161 3.85 -9.48 13.77
C GLY A 161 5.06 -9.40 12.85
N HIS A 162 4.90 -9.88 11.62
CA HIS A 162 5.93 -9.82 10.61
C HIS A 162 5.41 -9.55 9.20
N LEU A 163 6.32 -9.06 8.35
CA LEU A 163 6.10 -8.82 6.93
C LEU A 163 7.11 -9.60 6.11
N ASP A 164 6.69 -10.15 4.97
CA ASP A 164 7.61 -10.74 3.99
C ASP A 164 8.30 -9.62 3.20
N LEU A 165 9.61 -9.48 3.40
CA LEU A 165 10.43 -8.45 2.76
C LEU A 165 10.54 -8.63 1.25
N ARG A 166 10.36 -9.85 0.72
CA ARG A 166 10.44 -10.12 -0.73
C ARG A 166 9.33 -9.43 -1.52
N ARG A 167 8.21 -9.12 -0.86
CA ARG A 167 7.02 -8.50 -1.48
C ARG A 167 6.91 -7.01 -1.26
N ASN A 168 7.54 -6.49 -0.20
CA ASN A 168 7.19 -5.17 0.33
C ASN A 168 8.34 -4.15 0.25
N GLY A 169 9.54 -4.54 -0.18
CA GLY A 169 10.71 -3.67 -0.09
C GLY A 169 11.12 -3.42 1.37
N ARG A 170 12.05 -2.48 1.60
CA ARG A 170 12.54 -2.16 2.96
C ARG A 170 11.89 -0.85 3.45
N PRO A 171 10.94 -0.89 4.40
CA PRO A 171 10.43 0.32 5.02
C PRO A 171 11.50 0.94 5.94
N ILE A 172 11.41 2.26 6.12
CA ILE A 172 12.27 3.08 6.98
C ILE A 172 11.62 3.39 8.32
N SER A 173 10.30 3.26 8.42
CA SER A 173 9.53 3.48 9.65
C SER A 173 8.26 2.64 9.69
N GLY A 174 7.75 2.42 10.90
CA GLY A 174 6.46 1.78 11.13
C GLY A 174 5.68 2.52 12.20
N THR A 175 4.38 2.68 11.99
CA THR A 175 3.44 3.28 12.93
C THR A 175 2.17 2.43 12.97
N LEU A 176 1.72 2.06 14.16
CA LEU A 176 0.40 1.50 14.35
C LEU A 176 -0.61 2.64 14.41
N LEU A 177 -1.54 2.67 13.46
CA LEU A 177 -2.65 3.61 13.43
C LEU A 177 -3.88 2.94 14.04
N MET A 178 -4.53 3.64 14.96
CA MET A 178 -5.79 3.23 15.57
C MET A 178 -6.83 4.29 15.23
N THR A 179 -7.79 3.94 14.40
CA THR A 179 -8.86 4.85 13.97
C THR A 179 -10.13 4.53 14.76
N GLU A 180 -10.68 5.53 15.45
CA GLU A 180 -11.90 5.34 16.24
C GLU A 180 -13.12 5.12 15.34
N ARG A 181 -13.90 4.08 15.62
CA ARG A 181 -15.16 3.80 14.92
C ARG A 181 -16.17 4.92 15.17
N GLY A 182 -16.69 5.48 14.08
CA GLY A 182 -17.69 6.54 14.12
C GLY A 182 -17.11 7.95 14.28
N SER A 183 -15.77 8.08 14.30
CA SER A 183 -15.09 9.38 14.23
C SER A 183 -13.93 9.32 13.23
N ARG A 184 -13.25 10.45 13.02
CA ARG A 184 -11.99 10.51 12.24
C ARG A 184 -10.77 10.65 13.15
N HIS A 185 -10.93 10.33 14.43
CA HIS A 185 -9.83 10.44 15.37
C HIS A 185 -8.85 9.28 15.15
N VAL A 186 -7.57 9.63 15.00
CA VAL A 186 -6.48 8.67 14.84
C VAL A 186 -5.58 8.79 16.04
N TYR A 187 -5.26 7.64 16.64
CA TYR A 187 -4.28 7.51 17.69
C TYR A 187 -3.09 6.70 17.14
N GLU A 188 -1.88 7.24 17.26
CA GLU A 188 -0.69 6.71 16.62
C GLU A 188 0.32 6.21 17.64
N VAL A 189 0.89 5.04 17.37
CA VAL A 189 1.95 4.44 18.19
C VAL A 189 3.10 4.05 17.27
N ILE A 190 4.32 4.47 17.59
CA ILE A 190 5.50 4.05 16.83
C ILE A 190 5.67 2.52 16.96
N ALA A 191 5.78 1.85 15.83
CA ALA A 191 6.11 0.44 15.77
C ALA A 191 7.62 0.28 15.57
N MET A 192 8.28 -0.40 16.51
CA MET A 192 9.68 -0.76 16.36
C MET A 192 9.80 -1.84 15.28
N LEU A 193 10.69 -1.61 14.32
CA LEU A 193 10.97 -2.54 13.22
C LEU A 193 12.28 -3.28 13.48
N GLU A 194 12.27 -4.60 13.29
CA GLU A 194 13.45 -5.47 13.46
C GLU A 194 13.68 -6.27 12.17
N GLU A 195 14.83 -6.05 11.52
CA GLU A 195 15.19 -6.81 10.32
C GLU A 195 15.65 -8.22 10.69
N ARG A 196 15.03 -9.22 10.06
CA ARG A 196 15.44 -10.63 10.13
C ARG A 196 15.65 -11.18 8.71
N PRO A 197 16.37 -12.30 8.53
CA PRO A 197 16.51 -12.90 7.21
C PRO A 197 15.15 -13.14 6.54
N TYR A 198 14.91 -12.45 5.43
CA TYR A 198 13.67 -12.50 4.62
C TYR A 198 12.39 -12.00 5.29
N ARG A 199 12.46 -11.41 6.49
CA ARG A 199 11.28 -10.91 7.21
C ARG A 199 11.58 -9.60 7.94
N LEU A 200 10.56 -8.78 8.09
CA LEU A 200 10.60 -7.61 8.96
C LEU A 200 9.64 -7.84 10.12
N GLY A 201 10.17 -7.99 11.32
CA GLY A 201 9.35 -8.00 12.53
C GLY A 201 8.90 -6.58 12.87
N TYR A 202 7.70 -6.45 13.42
CA TYR A 202 7.26 -5.20 14.03
C TYR A 202 6.74 -5.44 15.45
N ARG A 203 6.92 -4.44 16.30
CA ARG A 203 6.40 -4.42 17.67
C ARG A 203 5.89 -3.03 18.03
N ALA A 204 4.60 -2.94 18.34
CA ALA A 204 3.96 -1.71 18.83
C ALA A 204 3.44 -1.91 20.27
N VAL A 205 3.52 -0.86 21.08
CA VAL A 205 3.13 -0.88 22.49
C VAL A 205 2.06 0.19 22.71
N VAL A 206 0.84 -0.22 22.96
CA VAL A 206 -0.31 0.66 23.12
C VAL A 206 -0.58 0.89 24.61
N PRO A 207 -0.38 2.11 25.13
CA PRO A 207 -0.63 2.38 26.55
C PRO A 207 -2.13 2.42 26.83
N ALA A 208 -2.61 1.58 27.75
CA ALA A 208 -4.03 1.53 28.13
C ALA A 208 -4.36 2.43 29.34
N THR A 209 -3.42 2.61 30.26
CA THR A 209 -3.66 3.28 31.55
C THR A 209 -2.65 4.36 31.92
N ARG A 210 -1.37 4.20 31.55
CA ARG A 210 -0.30 5.12 31.97
C ARG A 210 -0.45 6.47 31.28
N ALA A 211 -0.55 7.53 32.09
CA ALA A 211 -0.77 8.92 31.68
C ALA A 211 0.39 9.86 32.04
N PHE A 212 1.50 9.32 32.53
CA PHE A 212 2.59 10.15 33.08
C PHE A 212 3.57 10.66 32.01
N ILE A 213 3.67 10.00 30.85
CA ILE A 213 4.54 10.43 29.73
C ILE A 213 3.75 10.35 28.41
N ASP A 214 2.99 9.26 28.20
CA ASP A 214 2.18 9.05 27.01
C ASP A 214 0.68 9.25 27.29
N ASN A 215 -0.09 9.73 26.30
CA ASN A 215 -1.54 9.81 26.38
C ASN A 215 -2.11 8.38 26.23
N PRO A 216 -2.79 7.77 27.22
CA PRO A 216 -3.32 6.42 27.07
C PRO A 216 -4.45 6.39 26.05
N LEU A 217 -4.57 5.28 25.30
CA LEU A 217 -5.58 5.07 24.27
C LEU A 217 -6.97 5.51 24.79
N PRO A 218 -7.65 6.47 24.14
CA PRO A 218 -8.93 6.95 24.64
C PRO A 218 -10.00 5.84 24.61
N ARG A 219 -11.09 6.07 25.34
CA ARG A 219 -12.23 5.16 25.30
C ARG A 219 -12.84 5.17 23.90
N GLY A 220 -13.30 4.01 23.44
CA GLY A 220 -13.82 3.83 22.10
C GLY A 220 -13.49 2.43 21.57
N THR A 221 -13.97 2.14 20.36
CA THR A 221 -13.56 0.97 19.59
C THR A 221 -12.70 1.47 18.43
N TRP A 222 -11.52 0.89 18.29
CA TRP A 222 -10.49 1.35 17.38
C TRP A 222 -10.19 0.25 16.36
N ASP A 223 -10.31 0.57 15.07
CA ASP A 223 -9.81 -0.28 13.99
C ASP A 223 -8.30 -0.07 13.85
N VAL A 224 -7.53 -1.16 13.73
CA VAL A 224 -6.07 -1.13 13.79
C VAL A 224 -5.47 -1.38 12.41
N SER A 225 -4.55 -0.51 11.99
CA SER A 225 -3.73 -0.68 10.79
C SER A 225 -2.25 -0.42 11.08
N LEU A 226 -1.37 -1.03 10.28
CA LEU A 226 0.06 -0.82 10.31
C LEU A 226 0.46 0.07 9.11
N CYS A 227 0.85 1.30 9.39
CA CYS A 227 1.41 2.22 8.41
C CYS A 227 2.92 2.05 8.31
N LEU A 228 3.41 1.69 7.13
CA LEU A 228 4.83 1.54 6.83
C LEU A 228 5.30 2.72 5.99
N GLY A 229 6.27 3.46 6.51
CA GLY A 229 6.95 4.51 5.78
C GLY A 229 8.05 3.94 4.91
N PHE A 230 8.04 4.29 3.63
CA PHE A 230 9.13 4.12 2.67
C PHE A 230 9.62 5.51 2.27
N SER A 231 10.72 5.61 1.51
CA SER A 231 11.25 6.90 1.04
C SER A 231 10.19 7.71 0.28
N GLY A 232 9.50 8.60 1.00
CA GLY A 232 8.42 9.45 0.48
C GLY A 232 7.03 8.82 0.33
N MET A 233 6.81 7.56 0.72
CA MET A 233 5.53 6.85 0.58
C MET A 233 5.09 6.26 1.92
N HIS A 234 3.79 6.18 2.15
CA HIS A 234 3.22 5.41 3.25
C HIS A 234 2.32 4.32 2.70
N ARG A 235 2.43 3.10 3.25
CA ARG A 235 1.50 2.00 2.96
C ARG A 235 0.78 1.62 4.24
N GLU A 236 -0.53 1.74 4.23
CA GLU A 236 -1.35 1.32 5.35
C GLU A 236 -1.81 -0.13 5.14
N LEU A 237 -1.51 -1.02 6.07
CA LEU A 237 -1.95 -2.42 6.02
C LEU A 237 -3.00 -2.63 7.10
N LEU A 238 -4.20 -3.09 6.70
CA LEU A 238 -5.21 -3.49 7.67
C LEU A 238 -4.66 -4.65 8.49
N LEU A 239 -4.66 -4.51 9.82
CA LEU A 239 -4.16 -5.56 10.69
C LEU A 239 -5.27 -6.57 10.97
N LEU A 240 -5.01 -7.85 10.74
CA LEU A 240 -5.93 -8.93 11.11
C LEU A 240 -5.61 -9.42 12.52
N ALA A 241 -6.66 -9.75 13.28
CA ALA A 241 -6.52 -10.23 14.64
C ALA A 241 -5.84 -11.61 14.70
N PRO A 242 -4.99 -11.87 15.70
CA PRO A 242 -4.50 -13.21 15.98
C PRO A 242 -5.60 -14.06 16.64
N ASP A 243 -5.35 -15.36 16.81
CA ASP A 243 -6.30 -16.29 17.43
C ASP A 243 -6.57 -15.96 18.90
N GLU A 244 -5.56 -15.52 19.64
CA GLU A 244 -5.64 -15.19 21.06
C GLU A 244 -5.92 -13.69 21.26
N PRO A 245 -7.13 -13.30 21.68
CA PRO A 245 -7.44 -11.91 21.97
C PRO A 245 -6.93 -11.49 23.35
N VAL A 246 -6.83 -10.18 23.56
CA VAL A 246 -6.68 -9.58 24.90
C VAL A 246 -8.06 -9.28 25.48
N ASP A 247 -8.28 -9.67 26.73
CA ASP A 247 -9.46 -9.29 27.50
C ASP A 247 -9.07 -9.10 28.97
N VAL A 248 -8.88 -7.84 29.37
CA VAL A 248 -8.39 -7.48 30.70
C VAL A 248 -9.20 -6.35 31.32
N GLN A 249 -9.29 -6.36 32.64
CA GLN A 249 -9.83 -5.27 33.43
C GLN A 249 -8.69 -4.49 34.08
N VAL A 250 -8.68 -3.18 33.86
CA VAL A 250 -7.62 -2.27 34.32
C VAL A 250 -8.22 -1.12 35.11
N TRP A 251 -7.44 -0.54 36.00
CA TRP A 251 -7.88 0.59 36.81
C TRP A 251 -7.38 1.91 36.23
N ARG A 252 -8.28 2.76 35.71
CA ARG A 252 -7.94 4.05 35.11
C ARG A 252 -8.72 5.18 35.78
N ARG A 253 -8.00 6.13 36.39
CA ARG A 253 -8.57 7.32 37.06
C ARG A 253 -9.73 6.96 38.02
N LEU A 254 -9.47 6.02 38.94
CA LEU A 254 -10.44 5.56 39.96
C LEU A 254 -11.65 4.79 39.41
N ARG A 255 -11.57 4.22 38.20
CA ARG A 255 -12.63 3.41 37.61
C ARG A 255 -12.06 2.19 36.90
N HIS A 256 -12.77 1.06 37.00
CA HIS A 256 -12.50 -0.08 36.15
C HIS A 256 -12.84 0.25 34.68
N VAL A 257 -11.93 -0.13 33.80
CA VAL A 257 -12.04 -0.04 32.35
C VAL A 257 -11.69 -1.43 31.82
N ARG A 258 -12.44 -1.91 30.84
CA ARG A 258 -12.15 -3.17 30.15
C ARG A 258 -11.41 -2.84 28.84
N VAL A 259 -10.35 -3.58 28.57
CA VAL A 259 -9.62 -3.54 27.30
C VAL A 259 -9.80 -4.89 26.63
N VAL A 260 -10.46 -4.88 25.48
CA VAL A 260 -10.80 -6.09 24.72
C VAL A 260 -10.31 -5.96 23.28
N SER A 261 -9.76 -7.01 22.70
CA SER A 261 -9.52 -7.08 21.26
C SER A 261 -10.45 -8.06 20.55
N SER A 262 -10.59 -7.89 19.24
CA SER A 262 -11.13 -8.97 18.40
C SER A 262 -10.16 -10.16 18.34
N ALA A 263 -10.70 -11.31 17.92
CA ALA A 263 -9.97 -12.52 17.59
C ALA A 263 -10.10 -12.83 16.09
N ALA A 264 -9.20 -13.67 15.57
CA ALA A 264 -9.24 -14.17 14.20
C ALA A 264 -10.61 -14.78 13.83
N PRO A 265 -11.01 -14.78 12.55
CA PRO A 265 -10.27 -14.32 11.36
C PRO A 265 -10.56 -12.85 10.96
N GLY A 266 -11.09 -12.03 11.87
CA GLY A 266 -11.50 -10.65 11.57
C GLY A 266 -10.37 -9.61 11.61
N PRO A 267 -10.66 -8.37 11.18
CA PRO A 267 -9.80 -7.22 11.44
C PRO A 267 -9.53 -7.06 12.93
N LEU A 268 -8.31 -6.64 13.27
CA LEU A 268 -7.96 -6.32 14.63
C LEU A 268 -8.67 -5.02 15.05
N THR A 269 -9.37 -5.13 16.17
CA THR A 269 -9.98 -4.01 16.86
C THR A 269 -9.51 -4.01 18.30
N ILE A 270 -9.37 -2.84 18.89
CA ILE A 270 -9.13 -2.68 20.33
C ILE A 270 -10.28 -1.83 20.87
N THR A 271 -11.00 -2.33 21.87
CA THR A 271 -12.08 -1.63 22.55
C THR A 271 -11.64 -1.29 23.97
N VAL A 272 -11.68 0.01 24.29
CA VAL A 272 -11.43 0.54 25.64
C VAL A 272 -12.75 1.07 26.16
N GLY A 273 -13.42 0.29 27.00
CA GLY A 273 -14.81 0.51 27.40
C GLY A 273 -15.03 0.43 28.90
N ARG A 274 -16.24 0.83 29.33
CA ARG A 274 -16.71 0.45 30.67
C ARG A 274 -17.18 -1.00 30.61
N VAL A 275 -17.04 -1.69 31.74
CA VAL A 275 -17.74 -2.97 31.99
C VAL A 275 -19.23 -2.71 32.08
#